data_AF-A0A924XV64-F1
#
_entry.id   AF-A0A924XV64-F1
#
_cell.length_a   1.000
_cell.length_b   1.000
_cell.length_c   1.000
_cell.angle_alpha   90.00
_cell.angle_beta   90.00
_cell.angle_gamma   90.00
#
_symmetry.space_group_name_H-M   'P 1'
#
loop_
_entity.id
_entity.type
_entity.pdbx_description
1 polymer ?
#
loop_
_entity_poly.entity_id
_entity_poly.type
_entity_poly.pdbx_seq_one_letter_code
_entity_poly.pdbx_strand_id
1 'polypeptide(L)'
;MLPFGAIILARFPFTDLTGDKRRPALVVSAGMRGSDVVVCFITSRPQAGPHSATIVPAVSNGLKVVSLVMFDQITTLHESVVSGVLGEASTDWLSVNAAAFQAVFGFSRSA
;
A
#
# COMPACT_ATOMS: atom_id res chain seq x y z
N MET A 1 -15.11 1.16 -6.61
CA MET A 1 -14.98 0.82 -5.18
C MET A 1 -13.59 0.26 -4.96
N LEU A 2 -12.78 0.88 -4.10
CA LEU A 2 -11.43 0.44 -3.75
C LEU A 2 -11.47 -0.27 -2.38
N PRO A 3 -11.63 -1.61 -2.32
CA PRO A 3 -11.73 -2.33 -1.07
C PRO A 3 -10.36 -2.49 -0.40
N PHE A 4 -10.38 -2.79 0.91
CA PHE A 4 -9.18 -3.22 1.64
C PHE A 4 -8.46 -4.37 0.91
N GLY A 5 -7.14 -4.30 0.82
CA GLY A 5 -6.31 -5.32 0.17
C GLY A 5 -6.18 -5.16 -1.35
N ALA A 6 -6.96 -4.28 -1.99
CA ALA A 6 -6.80 -3.98 -3.41
C ALA A 6 -5.41 -3.36 -3.69
N ILE A 7 -4.81 -3.77 -4.79
CA ILE A 7 -3.61 -3.14 -5.34
C ILE A 7 -4.03 -2.26 -6.50
N ILE A 8 -3.76 -0.97 -6.38
CA ILE A 8 -4.13 0.05 -7.37
C ILE A 8 -2.89 0.62 -8.04
N LEU A 9 -3.04 1.15 -9.24
CA LEU A 9 -2.05 2.01 -9.88
C LEU A 9 -2.51 3.47 -9.70
N ALA A 10 -1.69 4.31 -9.08
CA ALA A 10 -2.04 5.71 -8.83
C ALA A 10 -0.83 6.63 -8.93
N ARG A 11 -1.06 7.95 -9.05
CA ARG A 11 -0.02 8.98 -8.85
C ARG A 11 0.24 9.09 -7.35
N PHE A 12 1.36 8.52 -6.89
CA PHE A 12 1.75 8.47 -5.49
C PHE A 12 2.78 9.58 -5.20
N PRO A 13 2.54 10.45 -4.20
CA PRO A 13 3.42 11.58 -3.90
C PRO A 13 4.76 11.14 -3.31
N PHE A 14 5.82 11.92 -3.52
CA PHE A 14 7.04 11.78 -2.72
C PHE A 14 6.78 12.24 -1.29
N THR A 15 7.57 11.73 -0.34
CA THR A 15 7.44 12.08 1.08
C THR A 15 7.82 13.53 1.38
N ASP A 16 8.58 14.18 0.50
CA ASP A 16 8.87 15.62 0.57
C ASP A 16 7.82 16.49 -0.15
N LEU A 17 6.78 15.86 -0.73
CA LEU A 17 5.68 16.49 -1.46
C LEU A 17 6.09 17.29 -2.70
N THR A 18 7.34 17.15 -3.17
CA THR A 18 7.87 17.92 -4.32
C THR A 18 7.31 17.44 -5.66
N GLY A 19 6.64 16.29 -5.69
CA GLY A 19 6.03 15.72 -6.88
C GLY A 19 5.46 14.34 -6.60
N ASP A 20 5.19 13.61 -7.67
CA ASP A 20 4.61 12.27 -7.61
C ASP A 20 5.16 11.36 -8.71
N LYS A 21 4.91 10.05 -8.57
CA LYS A 21 5.13 9.07 -9.63
C LYS A 21 3.95 8.11 -9.72
N ARG A 22 3.66 7.66 -10.94
CA ARG A 22 2.68 6.60 -11.17
C ARG A 22 3.24 5.24 -10.72
N ARG A 23 2.70 4.66 -9.64
CA ARG A 23 3.22 3.43 -9.02
C ARG A 23 2.09 2.60 -8.39
N PRO A 24 2.30 1.29 -8.20
CA PRO A 24 1.35 0.48 -7.44
C PRO A 24 1.27 0.93 -5.98
N ALA A 25 0.09 0.80 -5.38
CA ALA A 25 -0.17 1.07 -3.97
C ALA A 25 -1.18 0.05 -3.41
N LEU A 26 -1.01 -0.35 -2.16
CA LEU A 26 -1.92 -1.25 -1.44
C LEU A 26 -2.96 -0.44 -0.69
N VAL A 27 -4.25 -0.72 -0.90
CA VAL A 27 -5.34 -0.13 -0.12
C VAL A 27 -5.37 -0.74 1.28
N VAL A 28 -5.23 0.10 2.31
CA VAL A 28 -5.22 -0.31 3.72
C VAL A 28 -6.40 0.23 4.53
N SER A 29 -7.18 1.17 3.98
CA SER A 29 -8.48 1.50 4.56
C SER A 29 -9.51 0.39 4.27
N ALA A 30 -10.51 0.25 5.15
CA ALA A 30 -11.62 -0.69 4.97
C ALA A 30 -12.41 -0.50 3.64
N GLY A 31 -12.28 0.68 3.05
CA GLY A 31 -12.86 1.06 1.77
C GLY A 31 -12.60 2.53 1.50
N MET A 32 -13.32 3.08 0.52
CA MET A 32 -13.33 4.51 0.26
C MET A 32 -14.13 5.27 1.34
N ARG A 33 -13.71 6.49 1.64
CA ARG A 33 -14.44 7.47 2.45
C ARG A 33 -14.74 8.68 1.57
N GLY A 34 -15.97 8.79 1.07
CA GLY A 34 -16.25 9.72 -0.03
C GLY A 34 -15.43 9.33 -1.25
N SER A 35 -14.64 10.27 -1.77
CA SER A 35 -13.73 10.05 -2.90
C SER A 35 -12.30 9.70 -2.48
N ASP A 36 -12.03 9.52 -1.19
CA ASP A 36 -10.68 9.30 -0.66
C ASP A 36 -10.44 7.84 -0.24
N VAL A 37 -9.18 7.39 -0.35
CA VAL A 37 -8.72 6.05 0.06
C VAL A 37 -7.35 6.15 0.76
N VAL A 38 -7.11 5.33 1.79
CA VAL A 38 -5.80 5.28 2.46
C VAL A 38 -5.00 4.11 1.90
N VAL A 39 -3.76 4.39 1.48
CA VAL A 39 -2.91 3.43 0.79
C VAL A 39 -1.48 3.42 1.34
N CYS A 40 -0.80 2.29 1.18
CA CYS A 40 0.65 2.14 1.38
C CYS A 40 1.37 2.01 0.03
N PHE A 41 2.57 2.56 -0.03
CA PHE A 41 3.42 2.52 -1.22
C PHE A 41 3.91 1.10 -1.56
N ILE A 42 3.99 0.76 -2.86
CA ILE A 42 4.66 -0.46 -3.35
C ILE A 42 5.83 -0.10 -4.27
N THR A 43 6.98 -0.73 -4.06
CA THR A 43 8.20 -0.47 -4.83
C THR A 43 8.98 -1.75 -5.14
N SER A 44 9.55 -1.82 -6.34
CA SER A 44 10.46 -2.89 -6.77
C SER A 44 11.94 -2.58 -6.52
N ARG A 45 12.26 -1.42 -5.93
CA ARG A 45 13.64 -1.02 -5.59
C ARG A 45 13.77 -0.43 -4.17
N PRO A 46 13.48 -1.18 -3.11
CA PRO A 46 13.44 -0.62 -1.77
C PRO A 46 14.66 -1.07 -0.97
N GLN A 47 15.04 -0.30 0.03
CA GLN A 47 15.87 -0.82 1.11
C GLN A 47 14.93 -1.50 2.10
N ALA A 48 15.09 -2.80 2.32
CA ALA A 48 14.27 -3.53 3.27
C ALA A 48 14.41 -2.93 4.67
N GLY A 49 13.29 -2.75 5.36
CA GLY A 49 13.22 -2.20 6.70
C GLY A 49 12.15 -2.90 7.55
N PRO A 50 12.08 -2.58 8.85
CA PRO A 50 11.17 -3.24 9.80
C PRO A 50 9.69 -3.04 9.47
N HIS A 51 9.34 -2.00 8.71
CA HIS A 51 7.98 -1.69 8.28
C HIS A 51 7.77 -1.96 6.79
N SER A 52 8.46 -2.97 6.25
CA SER A 52 8.30 -3.39 4.86
C SER A 52 8.02 -4.88 4.76
N ALA A 53 7.25 -5.29 3.76
CA ALA A 53 6.92 -6.69 3.53
C ALA A 53 7.02 -7.07 2.05
N THR A 54 7.67 -8.20 1.78
CA THR A 54 7.84 -8.73 0.42
C THR A 54 6.52 -9.23 -0.13
N ILE A 55 6.15 -8.76 -1.31
CA ILE A 55 5.03 -9.27 -2.09
C ILE A 55 5.54 -9.80 -3.44
N VAL A 56 5.23 -11.07 -3.70
CA VAL A 56 5.66 -11.79 -4.91
C VAL A 56 4.57 -11.62 -6.00
N PRO A 57 4.94 -11.46 -7.28
CA PRO A 57 4.01 -11.45 -8.39
C PRO A 57 3.06 -12.65 -8.38
N ALA A 58 1.78 -12.36 -8.55
CA ALA A 58 0.75 -13.36 -8.76
C ALA A 58 -0.28 -12.82 -9.74
N VAL A 59 -0.99 -13.72 -10.43
CA VAL A 59 -2.07 -13.33 -11.35
C VAL A 59 -3.12 -12.49 -10.62
N SER A 60 -3.44 -12.83 -9.36
CA SER A 60 -4.43 -12.11 -8.55
C SER A 60 -4.02 -10.68 -8.18
N ASN A 61 -2.72 -10.38 -8.09
CA ASN A 61 -2.22 -9.10 -7.56
C ASN A 61 -1.71 -8.15 -8.66
N GLY A 62 -1.57 -8.64 -9.90
CA GLY A 62 -1.21 -7.84 -11.07
C GLY A 62 0.22 -7.28 -11.07
N LEU A 63 1.04 -7.63 -10.08
CA LEU A 63 2.45 -7.22 -10.03
C LEU A 63 3.27 -8.04 -11.03
N LYS A 64 4.32 -7.42 -11.58
CA LYS A 64 5.19 -8.03 -12.60
C LYS A 64 6.53 -8.51 -12.06
N VAL A 65 6.96 -7.97 -10.92
CA VAL A 65 8.25 -8.25 -10.29
C VAL A 65 8.08 -8.29 -8.77
N VAL A 66 8.97 -9.01 -8.09
CA VAL A 66 9.05 -8.99 -6.62
C VAL A 66 9.18 -7.54 -6.16
N SER A 67 8.36 -7.19 -5.18
CA SER A 67 8.24 -5.83 -4.66
C SER A 67 8.18 -5.84 -3.13
N LEU A 68 8.35 -4.69 -2.50
CA LEU A 68 8.01 -4.46 -1.10
C LEU A 68 6.81 -3.52 -1.00
N VAL A 69 5.89 -3.84 -0.09
CA VAL A 69 4.94 -2.88 0.46
C VAL A 69 5.63 -2.15 1.59
N MET A 70 5.66 -0.82 1.53
CA MET A 70 6.27 0.05 2.54
C MET A 70 5.17 0.55 3.48
N PHE A 71 5.01 -0.09 4.63
CA PHE A 71 3.95 0.23 5.59
C PHE A 71 4.16 1.56 6.30
N ASP A 72 5.37 2.09 6.32
CA ASP A 72 5.72 3.41 6.84
C ASP A 72 5.52 4.55 5.82
N GLN A 73 5.19 4.22 4.57
CA GLN A 73 4.87 5.19 3.52
C GLN A 73 3.38 5.17 3.19
N ILE A 74 2.61 5.79 4.08
CA ILE A 74 1.13 5.84 4.05
C ILE A 74 0.68 7.22 3.56
N THR A 75 -0.32 7.25 2.68
CA THR A 75 -1.00 8.50 2.31
C THR A 75 -2.47 8.27 2.02
N THR A 76 -3.26 9.34 2.10
CA THR A 76 -4.62 9.39 1.54
C THR A 76 -4.55 9.87 0.09
N LEU A 77 -5.28 9.23 -0.80
CA LEU A 77 -5.39 9.61 -2.21
C LEU A 77 -6.86 9.83 -2.58
N HIS A 78 -7.11 10.85 -3.40
CA HIS A 78 -8.39 11.06 -4.04
C HIS A 78 -8.55 10.11 -5.25
N GLU A 79 -9.76 9.64 -5.54
CA GLU A 79 -10.01 8.65 -6.60
C GLU A 79 -9.58 9.13 -7.99
N SER A 80 -9.60 10.44 -8.23
CA SER A 80 -9.17 11.04 -9.51
C SER A 80 -7.70 10.81 -9.85
N VAL A 81 -6.84 10.50 -8.86
CA VAL A 81 -5.43 10.18 -9.10
C VAL A 81 -5.17 8.67 -9.22
N VAL A 82 -6.22 7.85 -9.09
CA VAL A 82 -6.17 6.40 -9.27
C VAL A 82 -6.41 6.05 -10.74
N SER A 83 -5.42 5.45 -11.39
CA SER A 83 -5.49 5.03 -12.79
C SER A 83 -6.24 3.71 -12.99
N GLY A 84 -6.35 2.87 -11.96
CA GLY A 84 -7.08 1.60 -12.02
C GLY A 84 -6.64 0.60 -10.96
N VAL A 85 -7.38 -0.50 -10.87
CA VAL A 85 -7.06 -1.64 -10.00
C VAL A 85 -6.19 -2.63 -10.79
N LEU A 86 -5.07 -3.04 -10.20
CA LEU A 86 -4.18 -4.08 -10.75
C LEU A 86 -4.60 -5.48 -10.29
N GLY A 87 -5.11 -5.59 -9.07
CA GLY A 87 -5.47 -6.84 -8.44
C GLY A 87 -5.66 -6.68 -6.93
N GLU A 88 -5.39 -7.74 -6.18
CA GLU A 88 -5.50 -7.78 -4.72
C GLU A 88 -4.38 -8.59 -4.06
N ALA A 89 -4.01 -8.19 -2.85
CA ALA A 89 -3.15 -8.99 -1.99
C ALA A 89 -3.94 -10.17 -1.40
N SER A 90 -3.30 -11.31 -1.19
CA SER A 90 -3.96 -12.46 -0.57
C SER A 90 -4.28 -12.20 0.90
N THR A 91 -5.38 -12.79 1.39
CA THR A 91 -5.79 -12.69 2.79
C THR A 91 -4.71 -13.21 3.75
N ASP A 92 -4.04 -14.31 3.40
CA ASP A 92 -2.96 -14.87 4.22
C ASP A 92 -1.78 -13.89 4.35
N TRP A 93 -1.41 -13.26 3.24
CA TRP A 93 -0.34 -12.27 3.23
C TRP A 93 -0.72 -11.04 4.06
N LEU A 94 -1.95 -10.55 3.94
CA LEU A 94 -2.45 -9.43 4.73
C LEU A 94 -2.45 -9.76 6.24
N SER A 95 -2.89 -10.98 6.59
CA SER A 95 -2.93 -11.46 7.98
C SER A 95 -1.54 -11.54 8.61
N VAL A 96 -0.58 -12.16 7.93
CA VAL A 96 0.80 -12.30 8.42
C VAL A 96 1.50 -10.94 8.59
N ASN A 97 1.17 -9.96 7.76
CA ASN A 97 1.82 -8.65 7.79
C ASN A 97 1.07 -7.58 8.60
N ALA A 98 -0.10 -7.90 9.15
CA ALA A 98 -0.91 -6.95 9.91
C ALA A 98 -0.15 -6.34 11.11
N ALA A 99 0.63 -7.16 11.83
CA ALA A 99 1.43 -6.70 12.96
C ALA A 99 2.54 -5.71 12.54
N ALA A 100 3.20 -5.96 11.41
CA ALA A 100 4.24 -5.07 10.87
C ALA A 100 3.68 -3.70 10.47
N PHE A 101 2.48 -3.69 9.88
CA PHE A 101 1.73 -2.46 9.59
C PHE A 101 1.31 -1.73 10.86
N GLN A 102 0.70 -2.43 11.83
CA GLN A 102 0.25 -1.82 13.08
C GLN A 102 1.40 -1.23 13.89
N ALA A 103 2.58 -1.85 13.86
CA ALA A 103 3.78 -1.38 14.55
C ALA A 103 4.30 -0.02 14.03
N VAL A 104 3.86 0.44 12.85
CA VAL A 104 4.14 1.79 12.36
C VAL A 104 3.49 2.84 13.29
N PHE A 105 2.34 2.51 13.86
CA PHE A 105 1.61 3.38 14.75
C PHE A 105 2.00 3.12 16.21
N GLY A 106 2.32 4.19 16.94
CA GLY A 106 2.77 4.10 18.34
C GLY A 106 1.74 3.65 19.37
N PHE A 107 0.58 3.13 18.96
CA PHE A 107 -0.52 2.73 19.85
C PHE A 107 -0.24 1.46 20.66
N SER A 108 0.76 0.66 20.28
CA SER A 108 1.17 -0.56 20.99
C SER A 108 2.21 -0.30 22.10
N ARG A 109 2.69 0.93 22.25
CA ARG A 109 3.58 1.30 23.35
C ARG A 109 2.73 1.61 24.57
N SER A 110 2.70 0.70 25.55
CA SER A 110 2.31 1.05 26.92
C SER A 110 3.25 2.17 27.40
N ALA A 111 2.65 3.25 27.92
CA ALA A 111 3.40 4.33 28.56
C ALA A 111 4.24 3.83 29.75
#